data_AF-A0A0S8IEX8-F1
#
_entry.id   AF-A0A0S8IEX8-F1
#
_cell.length_a   1.000
_cell.length_b   1.000
_cell.length_c   1.000
_cell.angle_alpha   90.00
_cell.angle_beta   90.00
_cell.angle_gamma   90.00
#
_symmetry.space_group_name_H-M   'P 1'
#
loop_
_entity.id
_entity.type
_entity.pdbx_description
1 polymer ?
#
loop_
_entity_poly.entity_id
_entity_poly.type
_entity_poly.pdbx_seq_one_letter_code
_entity_poly.pdbx_strand_id
1 'polypeptide(L)'
;MADPVYVDCPADAWTKVATGITTGQLWRKKLGPVYLQTYRMTTNPANPAPTDQEDGVQIFTANNNIPISATAPIDVYIFPVGAAGRVRVDIP
;
A
#
# COMPACT_ATOMS: atom_id res chain seq x y z
N MET A 1 7.93 -17.17 7.22
CA MET A 1 6.74 -16.40 7.63
C MET A 1 7.28 -15.17 8.32
N ALA A 2 7.54 -14.12 7.56
CA ALA A 2 7.85 -12.84 8.15
C ALA A 2 6.66 -12.36 8.99
N ASP A 3 6.96 -11.66 10.08
CA ASP A 3 5.93 -11.11 10.94
C ASP A 3 5.09 -10.07 10.20
N PRO A 4 3.77 -10.03 10.45
CA PRO A 4 2.89 -9.03 9.87
C PRO A 4 3.35 -7.62 10.26
N VAL A 5 3.61 -6.76 9.28
CA VAL A 5 4.02 -5.38 9.52
C VAL A 5 2.78 -4.50 9.58
N TYR A 6 2.63 -3.74 10.65
CA TYR A 6 1.57 -2.76 10.80
C TYR A 6 2.13 -1.38 10.47
N VAL A 7 1.53 -0.73 9.48
CA VAL A 7 1.95 0.60 9.03
C VAL A 7 0.83 1.59 9.28
N ASP A 8 1.14 2.61 10.06
CA ASP A 8 0.29 3.76 10.30
C ASP A 8 0.50 4.76 9.17
N CYS A 9 -0.58 5.10 8.46
CA CYS A 9 -0.55 5.99 7.31
C CYS A 9 -1.21 7.32 7.71
N PRO A 10 -0.50 8.46 7.64
CA PRO A 10 -1.09 9.77 7.89
C PRO A 10 -2.19 10.08 6.86
N ALA A 11 -3.14 10.92 7.26
CA ALA A 11 -4.20 11.38 6.36
C ALA A 11 -3.59 12.11 5.17
N ASP A 12 -4.12 11.85 3.98
CA ASP A 12 -3.80 12.56 2.74
C ASP A 12 -2.31 12.57 2.39
N ALA A 13 -1.60 11.49 2.72
CA ALA A 13 -0.18 11.32 2.47
C ALA A 13 0.17 9.90 2.01
N TRP A 14 1.02 9.81 0.99
CA TRP A 14 1.55 8.54 0.50
C TRP A 14 2.53 7.93 1.49
N THR A 15 2.21 6.72 1.94
CA THR A 15 3.06 5.96 2.86
C THR A 15 3.56 4.71 2.16
N LYS A 16 4.88 4.52 2.12
CA LYS A 16 5.47 3.25 1.65
C LYS A 16 5.23 2.18 2.71
N VAL A 17 4.49 1.14 2.36
CA VAL A 17 4.10 0.07 3.30
C VAL A 17 4.88 -1.22 3.08
N ALA A 18 5.45 -1.39 1.89
CA ALA A 18 6.32 -2.51 1.56
C ALA A 18 7.37 -2.07 0.55
N THR A 19 8.53 -2.74 0.56
CA THR A 19 9.63 -2.43 -0.36
C THR A 19 10.28 -3.69 -0.90
N GLY A 20 10.58 -3.72 -2.20
CA GLY A 20 11.27 -4.84 -2.84
C GLY A 20 10.50 -6.17 -2.84
N ILE A 21 9.17 -6.15 -2.77
CA ILE A 21 8.35 -7.36 -2.66
C ILE A 21 7.80 -7.79 -4.01
N THR A 22 7.65 -9.10 -4.20
CA THR A 22 6.97 -9.69 -5.38
C THR A 22 5.61 -10.27 -5.01
N THR A 23 5.42 -10.65 -3.76
CA THR A 23 4.18 -11.25 -3.25
C THR A 23 3.87 -10.76 -1.84
N GLY A 24 2.59 -10.77 -1.48
CA GLY A 24 2.13 -10.40 -0.14
C GLY A 24 0.62 -10.21 -0.08
N GLN A 25 0.11 -9.79 1.07
CA GLN A 25 -1.28 -9.43 1.26
C GLN A 25 -1.41 -8.14 2.07
N LEU A 26 -2.32 -7.28 1.64
CA LEU A 26 -2.69 -6.07 2.36
C LEU A 26 -4.03 -6.28 3.05
N TRP A 27 -4.09 -5.82 4.30
CA TRP A 27 -5.29 -5.83 5.12
C TRP A 27 -5.54 -4.44 5.68
N ARG A 28 -6.75 -3.92 5.50
CA ARG A 28 -7.17 -2.73 6.22
C ARG A 28 -7.34 -3.08 7.71
N LYS A 29 -6.82 -2.24 8.59
CA LYS A 29 -6.99 -2.38 10.05
C LYS A 29 -7.83 -1.28 10.66
N LYS A 30 -7.86 -0.09 10.05
CA LYS A 30 -8.73 1.01 10.49
C LYS A 30 -9.85 1.25 9.47
N LEU A 31 -11.09 1.21 9.94
CA LEU A 31 -12.27 1.62 9.19
C LEU A 31 -12.42 3.15 9.25
N GLY A 32 -12.95 3.77 8.21
CA GLY A 32 -13.12 5.22 8.12
C GLY A 32 -12.61 5.78 6.81
N PRO A 33 -11.28 5.90 6.61
CA PRO A 33 -10.73 6.46 5.38
C PRO A 33 -10.91 5.52 4.19
N VAL A 34 -11.03 6.11 3.01
CA VAL A 34 -10.84 5.41 1.75
C VAL A 34 -9.34 5.20 1.55
N TYR A 35 -8.92 3.99 1.20
CA TYR A 35 -7.52 3.70 0.95
C TYR A 35 -7.29 3.63 -0.55
N LEU A 36 -6.31 4.38 -1.03
CA LEU A 36 -5.77 4.23 -2.36
C LEU A 36 -4.46 3.46 -2.28
N GLN A 37 -4.20 2.65 -3.29
CA GLN A 37 -2.96 1.91 -3.44
C GLN A 37 -2.32 2.27 -4.77
N THR A 38 -1.01 2.39 -4.76
CA THR A 38 -0.22 2.37 -5.98
C THR A 38 1.07 1.58 -5.75
N TYR A 39 1.76 1.22 -6.83
CA TYR A 39 3.02 0.50 -6.76
C TYR A 39 4.04 1.10 -7.72
N ARG A 40 5.31 1.01 -7.35
CA ARG A 40 6.44 1.46 -8.17
C ARG A 40 7.50 0.37 -8.19
N MET A 41 8.25 0.26 -9.28
CA MET A 41 9.36 -0.68 -9.34
C MET A 41 10.52 -0.17 -8.47
N THR A 42 11.01 -1.01 -7.55
CA THR A 42 11.99 -0.63 -6.51
C THR A 42 13.28 -0.01 -7.08
N THR A 43 13.70 -0.46 -8.26
CA THR A 43 14.96 -0.06 -8.90
C THR A 43 14.77 0.85 -10.11
N ASN A 44 13.55 1.37 -10.34
CA ASN A 44 13.29 2.19 -11.51
C ASN A 44 13.32 3.69 -11.14
N PRO A 45 14.42 4.41 -11.44
CA PRO A 45 14.52 5.84 -11.17
C PRO A 45 13.53 6.69 -11.99
N ALA A 46 12.96 6.13 -13.07
CA ALA A 46 11.93 6.80 -13.85
C ALA A 46 10.53 6.73 -13.21
N ASN A 47 10.37 6.03 -12.08
CA ASN A 47 9.08 5.84 -11.43
C ASN A 47 9.18 6.17 -9.93
N PRO A 48 9.34 7.46 -9.57
CA PRO A 48 9.54 7.90 -8.19
C PRO A 48 8.31 7.62 -7.31
N ALA A 49 8.47 7.84 -6.00
CA ALA A 49 7.35 7.77 -5.07
C ALA A 49 6.18 8.62 -5.58
N PRO A 50 4.93 8.13 -5.45
CA PRO A 50 3.76 8.85 -5.91
C PRO A 50 3.64 10.20 -5.19
N THR A 51 3.35 11.25 -5.96
CA THR A 51 3.14 12.61 -5.47
C THR A 51 1.66 12.96 -5.44
N ASP A 52 0.91 12.48 -6.43
CA ASP A 52 -0.47 12.87 -6.66
C ASP A 52 -1.42 11.78 -6.17
N GLN A 53 -2.60 12.18 -5.72
CA GLN A 53 -3.63 11.24 -5.28
C GLN A 53 -4.14 10.38 -6.46
N GLU A 54 -4.14 10.94 -7.68
CA GLU A 54 -4.64 10.31 -8.90
C GLU A 54 -3.81 9.10 -9.36
N ASP A 55 -2.57 8.96 -8.87
CA ASP A 55 -1.75 7.76 -9.09
C ASP A 55 -2.31 6.52 -8.39
N GLY A 56 -3.26 6.72 -7.47
CA GLY A 56 -3.83 5.70 -6.61
C GLY A 56 -5.09 5.06 -7.15
N VAL A 57 -5.15 3.74 -7.07
CA VAL A 57 -6.38 2.98 -7.28
C VAL A 57 -7.04 2.72 -5.93
N GLN A 58 -8.33 2.98 -5.81
CA GLN A 58 -9.08 2.70 -4.59
C GLN A 58 -9.12 1.19 -4.30
N ILE A 59 -8.75 0.83 -3.07
CA ILE A 59 -8.77 -0.54 -2.55
C ILE A 59 -9.68 -0.66 -1.33
N PHE A 60 -9.90 -1.89 -0.87
CA PHE A 60 -10.76 -2.19 0.28
C PHE A 60 -12.21 -1.68 0.13
N THR A 61 -12.74 -1.66 -1.09
CA THR A 61 -14.16 -1.34 -1.37
C THR A 61 -15.12 -2.33 -0.72
N ALA A 62 -14.68 -3.58 -0.56
CA ALA A 62 -15.31 -4.61 0.28
C ALA A 62 -14.40 -4.96 1.47
N ASN A 63 -14.91 -5.74 2.44
CA ASN A 63 -14.13 -6.29 3.56
C ASN A 63 -13.20 -7.43 3.12
N ASN A 64 -12.40 -7.19 2.08
CA ASN A 64 -11.52 -8.17 1.47
C ASN A 64 -10.05 -7.79 1.73
N ASN A 65 -9.17 -8.78 1.72
CA ASN A 65 -7.74 -8.58 1.60
C ASN A 65 -7.36 -8.31 0.14
N ILE A 66 -6.29 -7.57 -0.08
CA ILE A 66 -5.78 -7.27 -1.41
C ILE A 66 -4.49 -8.06 -1.60
N PRO A 67 -4.46 -9.08 -2.48
CA PRO A 67 -3.24 -9.81 -2.77
C PRO A 67 -2.29 -8.93 -3.59
N ILE A 68 -1.01 -8.98 -3.25
CA ILE A 68 0.08 -8.41 -4.03
C ILE A 68 0.70 -9.57 -4.81
N SER A 69 0.77 -9.40 -6.13
CA SER A 69 1.44 -10.34 -7.04
C SER A 69 2.10 -9.55 -8.16
N ALA A 70 3.42 -9.60 -8.21
CA ALA A 70 4.25 -8.92 -9.18
C ALA A 70 5.36 -9.85 -9.68
N THR A 71 5.72 -9.69 -10.95
CA THR A 71 6.81 -10.46 -11.59
C THR A 71 8.20 -9.91 -11.26
N ALA A 72 8.27 -8.67 -10.76
CA ALA A 72 9.50 -7.97 -10.40
C ALA A 72 9.33 -7.30 -9.02
N PRO A 73 10.42 -7.00 -8.30
CA PRO A 73 10.35 -6.38 -6.98
C PRO A 73 9.74 -4.97 -7.03
N ILE A 74 8.61 -4.79 -6.35
CA ILE A 74 7.88 -3.53 -6.27
C ILE A 74 7.86 -2.97 -4.84
N ASP A 75 7.80 -1.65 -4.78
CA ASP A 75 7.44 -0.89 -3.60
C ASP A 75 5.94 -0.61 -3.63
N VAL A 76 5.26 -0.82 -2.51
CA VAL A 76 3.82 -0.60 -2.40
C VAL A 76 3.56 0.61 -1.53
N TYR A 77 2.69 1.49 -2.02
CA TYR A 77 2.32 2.74 -1.38
C TYR A 77 0.82 2.76 -1.11
N ILE A 78 0.46 3.30 0.06
CA ILE A 78 -0.92 3.46 0.51
C ILE A 78 -1.17 4.92 0.85
N PHE A 79 -2.31 5.43 0.42
CA PHE A 79 -2.78 6.78 0.71
C PHE A 79 -4.19 6.71 1.30
N PRO A 80 -4.37 7.01 2.60
CA PRO A 80 -5.69 7.10 3.19
C PRO A 80 -6.27 8.51 2.99
N VAL A 81 -7.43 8.59 2.34
CA VAL A 81 -8.11 9.85 2.00
C VAL A 81 -8.96 10.32 3.17
N GLY A 82 -8.77 11.58 3.57
CA GLY A 82 -9.60 12.31 4.54
C GLY A 82 -9.45 11.91 6.01
N ALA A 83 -8.72 10.84 6.34
CA ALA A 83 -8.39 10.47 7.71
C ALA A 83 -7.16 9.56 7.78
N ALA A 84 -6.44 9.59 8.91
CA ALA A 84 -5.31 8.70 9.12
C ALA A 84 -5.77 7.24 9.16
N GLY A 85 -5.09 6.39 8.42
CA GLY A 85 -5.38 4.98 8.24
C GLY A 85 -4.36 4.06 8.89
N ARG A 86 -4.68 2.77 8.95
CA ARG A 86 -3.73 1.73 9.35
C ARG A 86 -3.92 0.50 8.48
N VAL A 87 -2.82 0.02 7.92
CA VAL A 87 -2.79 -1.21 7.13
C VAL A 87 -1.84 -2.23 7.76
N ARG A 88 -2.17 -3.50 7.55
CA ARG A 88 -1.30 -4.63 7.85
C ARG A 88 -0.81 -5.19 6.52
N VAL A 89 0.50 -5.38 6.42
CA VAL A 89 1.16 -5.99 5.27
C VAL A 89 1.71 -7.35 5.72
N ASP A 90 1.23 -8.40 5.07
CA ASP A 90 1.76 -9.76 5.23
C ASP A 90 2.66 -10.06 4.04
N ILE A 91 3.96 -10.21 4.30
CA ILE A 91 4.96 -10.60 3.30
C ILE A 91 5.47 -12.00 3.65
N PRO A 92 5.76 -12.87 2.67
CA PRO A 92 6.20 -14.25 2.94
C PRO A 92 7.54 -14.36 3.69
#